data_AF-A0A7W1QU44-F1
#
_entry.id   AF-A0A7W1QU44-F1
#
_cell.length_a   1.000
_cell.length_b   1.000
_cell.length_c   1.000
_cell.angle_alpha   90.00
_cell.angle_beta   90.00
_cell.angle_gamma   90.00
#
_symmetry.space_group_name_H-M   'P 1'
#
loop_
_entity.id
_entity.type
_entity.pdbx_description
1 polymer ?
#
loop_
_entity_poly.entity_id
_entity_poly.type
_entity_poly.pdbx_seq_one_letter_code
_entity_poly.pdbx_strand_id
1 'polypeptide(L)'
;MPQPIRFFLAFVAIFQVFSGAARAQLTIEIVGGAGSAIPIAIVPFEGESAFPLGITGIVGADLSRSGLFKLVDYTGVVPRPVRAEDVQSEFWRGRGADAVVVGTMRPLPDGRTEVRFALVDVVKQVPLTSMIYTVTPAQFRATAHKIADAIYEKLTGDPGVFSTRIAYITKSGPRYQLLIADA
;
A
#
# COMPACT_ATOMS: atom_id res chain seq x y z
N MET A 1 -24.25 12.28 68.95
CA MET A 1 -23.50 12.64 67.72
C MET A 1 -22.46 11.57 67.47
N PRO A 2 -22.64 10.68 66.47
CA PRO A 2 -21.64 10.64 65.37
C PRO A 2 -22.19 10.00 64.06
N GLN A 3 -22.35 10.69 62.93
CA GLN A 3 -22.55 10.01 61.62
C GLN A 3 -22.02 10.75 60.34
N PRO A 4 -21.21 11.83 60.34
CA PRO A 4 -20.81 12.44 59.06
C PRO A 4 -19.73 11.63 58.30
N ILE A 5 -18.86 10.91 59.02
CA ILE A 5 -17.73 10.16 58.42
C ILE A 5 -18.21 8.93 57.65
N ARG A 6 -19.29 8.27 58.12
CA ARG A 6 -19.87 7.11 57.42
C ARG A 6 -20.54 7.49 56.11
N PHE A 7 -21.22 8.64 56.07
CA PHE A 7 -21.78 9.18 54.82
C PHE A 7 -20.69 9.61 53.85
N PHE A 8 -19.60 10.21 54.34
CA PHE A 8 -18.46 10.58 53.50
C PHE A 8 -17.77 9.35 52.88
N LEU A 9 -17.54 8.29 53.68
CA LEU A 9 -16.97 7.03 53.19
C LEU A 9 -17.90 6.31 52.19
N ALA A 10 -19.22 6.34 52.42
CA ALA A 10 -20.20 5.80 51.48
C ALA A 10 -20.21 6.59 50.14
N PHE A 11 -20.05 7.91 50.20
CA PHE A 11 -19.97 8.76 49.01
C PHE A 11 -18.70 8.50 48.18
N VAL A 12 -17.55 8.31 48.85
CA VAL A 12 -16.28 7.94 48.19
C VAL A 12 -16.35 6.55 47.55
N ALA A 13 -17.02 5.58 48.19
CA ALA A 13 -17.20 4.24 47.65
C ALA A 13 -18.08 4.21 46.39
N ILE A 14 -19.11 5.06 46.31
CA ILE A 14 -19.96 5.19 45.11
C ILE A 14 -19.18 5.84 43.95
N PHE A 15 -18.28 6.78 44.23
CA PHE A 15 -17.50 7.47 43.20
C PHE A 15 -16.47 6.56 42.50
N GLN A 16 -15.98 5.51 43.18
CA GLN A 16 -15.03 4.55 42.62
C GLN A 16 -15.64 3.62 41.55
N VAL A 17 -16.95 3.37 41.60
CA VAL A 17 -17.64 2.47 40.67
C VAL A 17 -17.83 3.10 39.27
N PHE A 18 -17.67 4.42 39.15
CA PHE A 18 -17.80 5.14 37.88
C PHE A 18 -16.51 5.26 37.05
N SER A 19 -15.44 4.57 37.43
CA SER A 19 -14.20 4.55 36.66
C SER A 19 -14.35 3.69 35.40
N GLY A 20 -14.87 4.27 34.32
CA GLY A 20 -15.00 3.61 33.03
C GLY A 20 -13.65 3.20 32.44
N ALA A 21 -13.60 2.03 31.81
CA ALA A 21 -12.40 1.55 31.12
C ALA A 21 -12.04 2.46 29.95
N ALA A 22 -10.90 3.15 30.03
CA ALA A 22 -10.37 3.93 28.92
C ALA A 22 -10.01 3.00 27.76
N ARG A 23 -10.76 3.08 26.67
CA ARG A 23 -10.47 2.37 25.42
C ARG A 23 -9.42 3.16 24.65
N ALA A 24 -8.16 2.72 24.71
CA ALA A 24 -7.10 3.21 23.84
C ALA A 24 -7.34 2.66 22.42
N GLN A 25 -8.24 3.29 21.68
CA GLN A 25 -8.42 3.04 20.26
C GLN A 25 -7.40 3.89 19.50
N LEU A 26 -6.45 3.25 18.82
CA LEU A 26 -5.53 3.92 17.93
C LEU A 26 -6.35 4.61 16.83
N THR A 27 -6.45 5.93 16.91
CA THR A 27 -7.09 6.76 15.89
C THR A 27 -5.96 7.36 15.07
N ILE A 28 -5.81 6.89 13.83
CA ILE A 28 -4.88 7.49 12.88
C ILE A 28 -5.61 8.68 12.25
N GLU A 29 -5.38 9.86 12.80
CA GLU A 29 -5.86 11.11 12.21
C GLU A 29 -4.82 11.61 11.21
N ILE A 30 -5.19 11.63 9.93
CA ILE A 30 -4.33 12.14 8.86
C ILE A 30 -4.53 13.65 8.80
N VAL A 31 -3.66 14.42 9.47
CA VAL A 31 -3.69 15.89 9.45
C VAL A 31 -2.71 16.40 8.38
N GLY A 32 -3.23 17.01 7.32
CA GLY A 32 -2.44 17.67 6.27
C GLY A 32 -2.14 16.77 5.07
N GLY A 33 -2.89 16.96 3.98
CA GLY A 33 -2.71 16.20 2.74
C GLY A 33 -3.16 17.01 1.53
N ALA A 34 -2.45 18.09 1.24
CA ALA A 34 -2.64 18.83 -0.01
C ALA A 34 -1.29 19.23 -0.62
N GLY A 35 -0.32 18.31 -0.59
CA GLY A 35 0.67 18.27 -1.67
C GLY A 35 -0.03 17.77 -2.94
N SER A 36 0.35 18.27 -4.10
CA SER A 36 -0.14 17.74 -5.38
C SER A 36 0.28 16.28 -5.50
N ALA A 37 -0.68 15.35 -5.41
CA ALA A 37 -0.40 13.93 -5.61
C ALA A 37 0.11 13.67 -7.03
N ILE A 38 1.12 12.80 -7.17
CA ILE A 38 1.73 12.38 -8.43
C ILE A 38 0.72 11.49 -9.18
N PRO A 39 0.21 11.92 -10.35
CA PRO A 39 -0.70 11.11 -11.14
C PRO A 39 0.03 9.95 -11.82
N ILE A 40 -0.37 8.71 -11.53
CA ILE A 40 0.27 7.51 -12.05
C ILE A 40 -0.78 6.52 -12.56
N ALA A 41 -0.58 6.02 -13.79
CA ALA A 41 -1.36 4.92 -14.31
C ALA A 41 -0.63 3.59 -14.05
N ILE A 42 -1.34 2.60 -13.53
CA ILE A 42 -0.79 1.25 -13.35
C ILE A 42 -1.64 0.31 -14.19
N VAL A 43 -1.10 -0.07 -15.35
CA VAL A 43 -1.80 -0.93 -16.29
C VAL A 43 -1.72 -2.37 -15.79
N PRO A 44 -2.82 -3.14 -15.76
CA PRO A 44 -2.79 -4.55 -15.39
C PRO A 44 -1.77 -5.31 -16.21
N PHE A 45 -0.90 -6.06 -15.52
CA PHE A 45 0.18 -6.77 -16.18
C PHE A 45 -0.39 -7.84 -17.12
N GLU A 46 0.20 -7.97 -18.31
CA GLU A 46 -0.20 -9.02 -19.25
C GLU A 46 0.00 -10.39 -18.59
N GLY A 47 -1.04 -11.24 -18.63
CA GLY A 47 -1.02 -12.57 -18.00
C GLY A 47 -1.37 -12.59 -16.51
N GLU A 48 -1.59 -11.42 -15.88
CA GLU A 48 -1.96 -11.33 -14.46
C GLU A 48 -3.28 -12.02 -14.13
N SER A 49 -4.24 -12.06 -15.08
CA SER A 49 -5.56 -12.69 -14.87
C SER A 49 -5.49 -14.20 -14.55
N ALA A 50 -4.35 -14.85 -14.81
CA ALA A 50 -4.11 -16.23 -14.42
C ALA A 50 -3.86 -16.40 -12.91
N PHE A 51 -3.71 -15.30 -12.16
CA PHE A 51 -3.29 -15.31 -10.76
C PHE A 51 -4.33 -14.56 -9.88
N PRO A 52 -5.01 -15.25 -8.95
CA PRO A 52 -6.00 -14.62 -8.07
C PRO A 52 -5.44 -13.49 -7.18
N LEU A 53 -4.15 -13.58 -6.83
CA LEU A 53 -3.40 -12.56 -6.09
C LEU A 53 -2.51 -11.79 -7.07
N GLY A 54 -3.14 -10.93 -7.89
CA GLY A 54 -2.42 -10.06 -8.82
C GLY A 54 -1.46 -9.09 -8.12
N ILE A 55 -0.46 -8.60 -8.87
CA ILE A 55 0.55 -7.66 -8.41
C ILE A 55 0.09 -6.21 -8.58
N THR A 56 -0.56 -5.89 -9.70
CA THR A 56 -0.96 -4.53 -10.09
C THR A 56 -1.85 -3.89 -9.02
N GLY A 57 -2.81 -4.66 -8.49
CA GLY A 57 -3.72 -4.17 -7.44
C GLY A 57 -3.01 -3.84 -6.13
N ILE A 58 -2.00 -4.62 -5.74
CA ILE A 58 -1.23 -4.39 -4.51
C ILE A 58 -0.34 -3.15 -4.69
N VAL A 59 0.37 -3.05 -5.83
CA VAL A 59 1.19 -1.87 -6.15
C VAL A 59 0.35 -0.60 -6.12
N GLY A 60 -0.83 -0.61 -6.75
CA GLY A 60 -1.73 0.55 -6.73
C GLY A 60 -2.25 0.89 -5.33
N ALA A 61 -2.58 -0.12 -4.54
CA ALA A 61 -3.02 0.08 -3.17
C ALA A 61 -1.90 0.68 -2.30
N ASP A 62 -0.65 0.23 -2.43
CA ASP A 62 0.49 0.73 -1.66
C ASP A 62 0.78 2.19 -1.97
N LEU A 63 0.91 2.52 -3.26
CA LEU A 63 1.13 3.88 -3.73
C LEU A 63 0.00 4.81 -3.29
N SER A 64 -1.26 4.38 -3.43
CA SER A 64 -2.42 5.16 -2.97
C SER A 64 -2.42 5.38 -1.45
N ARG A 65 -1.99 4.40 -0.64
CA ARG A 65 -1.94 4.53 0.83
C ARG A 65 -0.89 5.52 1.31
N SER A 66 0.16 5.78 0.53
CA SER A 66 1.17 6.79 0.88
C SER A 66 0.65 8.23 0.86
N GLY A 67 -0.48 8.50 0.20
CA GLY A 67 -1.02 9.84 0.02
C GLY A 67 -0.27 10.72 -1.00
N LEU A 68 0.86 10.25 -1.54
CA LEU A 68 1.65 10.97 -2.55
C LEU A 68 1.25 10.66 -3.99
N PHE A 69 0.47 9.61 -4.23
CA PHE A 69 0.09 9.18 -5.58
C PHE A 69 -1.41 9.22 -5.79
N LYS A 70 -1.81 9.59 -7.01
CA LYS A 70 -3.18 9.51 -7.49
C LYS A 70 -3.24 8.53 -8.65
N LEU A 71 -4.01 7.46 -8.49
CA LEU A 71 -4.18 6.49 -9.57
C LEU A 71 -4.99 7.10 -10.72
N VAL A 72 -4.45 7.00 -11.93
CA VAL A 72 -5.10 7.37 -13.17
C VAL A 72 -5.74 6.13 -13.78
N ASP A 73 -7.00 6.27 -14.19
CA ASP A 73 -7.77 5.17 -14.72
C ASP A 73 -7.24 4.69 -16.08
N TYR A 74 -7.13 3.37 -16.22
CA TYR A 74 -6.70 2.68 -17.44
C TYR A 74 -7.89 2.03 -18.18
N THR A 75 -9.14 2.26 -17.76
CA THR A 75 -10.29 1.73 -18.49
C THR A 75 -10.33 2.24 -19.94
N GLY A 76 -10.81 1.37 -20.84
CA GLY A 76 -10.88 1.65 -22.27
C GLY A 76 -9.52 1.71 -23.01
N VAL A 77 -8.38 1.46 -22.35
CA VAL A 77 -7.09 1.33 -23.05
C VAL A 77 -7.03 -0.01 -23.78
N VAL A 78 -7.05 0.04 -25.12
CA VAL A 78 -6.89 -1.12 -26.00
C VAL A 78 -6.09 -0.70 -27.24
N PRO A 79 -4.98 -1.38 -27.59
CA PRO A 79 -4.32 -2.43 -26.81
C PRO A 79 -3.65 -1.86 -25.54
N ARG A 80 -3.48 -2.71 -24.52
CA ARG A 80 -2.72 -2.33 -23.32
C ARG A 80 -1.22 -2.40 -23.60
N PRO A 81 -0.45 -1.36 -23.24
CA PRO A 81 1.00 -1.43 -23.36
C PRO A 81 1.56 -2.43 -22.35
N VAL A 82 2.58 -3.17 -22.76
CA VAL A 82 3.15 -4.27 -21.98
C VAL A 82 4.63 -4.00 -21.66
N ARG A 83 5.33 -3.31 -22.56
CA ARG A 83 6.70 -2.84 -22.42
C ARG A 83 6.77 -1.33 -22.34
N ALA A 84 7.90 -0.81 -21.85
CA ALA A 84 8.14 0.63 -21.81
C ALA A 84 8.03 1.27 -23.21
N GLU A 85 8.53 0.58 -24.23
CA GLU A 85 8.49 1.05 -25.62
C GLU A 85 7.07 1.15 -26.19
N ASP A 86 6.11 0.39 -25.65
CA ASP A 86 4.71 0.42 -26.08
C ASP A 86 3.94 1.62 -25.50
N VAL A 87 4.52 2.34 -24.53
CA VAL A 87 3.87 3.44 -23.82
C VAL A 87 3.83 4.70 -24.69
N GLN A 88 2.65 4.98 -25.26
CA GLN A 88 2.39 6.23 -25.97
C GLN A 88 2.21 7.39 -24.98
N SER A 89 3.30 8.12 -24.72
CA SER A 89 3.33 9.17 -23.71
C SER A 89 2.27 10.26 -23.93
N GLU A 90 2.01 10.66 -25.17
CA GLU A 90 1.00 11.69 -25.46
C GLU A 90 -0.42 11.26 -25.06
N PHE A 91 -0.78 10.00 -25.31
CA PHE A 91 -2.06 9.43 -24.92
C PHE A 91 -2.24 9.44 -23.40
N TRP A 92 -1.21 9.02 -22.65
CA TRP A 92 -1.25 8.97 -21.19
C TRP A 92 -1.25 10.36 -20.55
N ARG A 93 -0.50 11.30 -21.14
CA ARG A 93 -0.54 12.71 -20.72
C ARG A 93 -1.93 13.31 -20.92
N GLY A 94 -2.58 13.01 -22.05
CA GLY A 94 -3.97 13.42 -22.31
C GLY A 94 -4.98 12.86 -21.31
N ARG A 95 -4.65 11.75 -20.64
CA ARG A 95 -5.43 11.16 -19.54
C ARG A 95 -5.03 11.68 -18.15
N GLY A 96 -4.06 12.59 -18.10
CA GLY A 96 -3.57 13.20 -16.87
C GLY A 96 -2.64 12.31 -16.05
N ALA A 97 -1.93 11.37 -16.68
CA ALA A 97 -0.86 10.60 -16.05
C ALA A 97 0.51 11.24 -16.31
N ASP A 98 1.30 11.40 -15.25
CA ASP A 98 2.70 11.84 -15.33
C ASP A 98 3.66 10.65 -15.40
N ALA A 99 3.23 9.49 -14.90
CA ALA A 99 3.96 8.24 -14.98
C ALA A 99 3.04 7.06 -15.34
N VAL A 100 3.59 6.05 -15.99
CA VAL A 100 2.88 4.81 -16.36
C VAL A 100 3.71 3.60 -15.96
N VAL A 101 3.05 2.63 -15.33
CA VAL A 101 3.62 1.32 -14.99
C VAL A 101 2.96 0.27 -15.89
N VAL A 102 3.80 -0.54 -16.54
CA VAL A 102 3.40 -1.66 -17.40
C VAL A 102 4.20 -2.90 -17.04
N GLY A 103 3.72 -4.08 -17.44
CA GLY A 103 4.43 -5.30 -17.13
C GLY A 103 3.79 -6.58 -17.65
N THR A 104 4.43 -7.69 -17.34
CA THR A 104 4.00 -9.04 -17.69
C THR A 104 4.14 -9.97 -16.48
N MET A 105 3.25 -10.94 -16.37
CA MET A 105 3.39 -12.12 -15.52
C MET A 105 3.33 -13.36 -16.39
N ARG A 106 4.40 -14.14 -16.42
CA ARG A 106 4.52 -15.35 -17.25
C ARG A 106 4.84 -16.58 -16.38
N PRO A 107 3.96 -17.60 -16.35
CA PRO A 107 4.28 -18.83 -15.64
C PRO A 107 5.47 -19.53 -16.29
N LEU A 108 6.33 -20.11 -15.47
CA LEU A 108 7.48 -20.92 -15.89
C LEU A 108 7.20 -22.41 -15.68
N PRO A 109 7.88 -23.31 -16.42
CA PRO A 109 7.64 -24.76 -16.32
C PRO A 109 7.91 -25.36 -14.93
N ASP A 110 8.71 -24.70 -14.11
CA ASP A 110 9.09 -25.13 -12.76
C ASP A 110 8.11 -24.65 -11.66
N GLY A 111 6.97 -24.07 -12.05
CA GLY A 111 5.95 -23.55 -11.14
C GLY A 111 6.24 -22.16 -10.58
N ARG A 112 7.36 -21.53 -10.97
CA ARG A 112 7.61 -20.10 -10.70
C ARG A 112 6.91 -19.23 -11.74
N THR A 113 6.93 -17.93 -11.51
CA THR A 113 6.39 -16.92 -12.42
C THR A 113 7.46 -15.85 -12.63
N GLU A 114 7.71 -15.53 -13.89
CA GLU A 114 8.52 -14.38 -14.27
C GLU A 114 7.62 -13.13 -14.27
N VAL A 115 7.95 -12.18 -13.41
CA VAL A 115 7.28 -10.88 -13.30
C VAL A 115 8.22 -9.84 -13.87
N ARG A 116 7.81 -9.17 -14.93
CA ARG A 116 8.54 -8.04 -15.52
C ARG A 116 7.71 -6.77 -15.31
N PHE A 117 8.36 -5.68 -14.94
CA PHE A 117 7.71 -4.38 -14.94
C PHE A 117 8.64 -3.31 -15.50
N ALA A 118 8.03 -2.24 -15.99
CA ALA A 118 8.70 -1.01 -16.35
C ALA A 118 7.91 0.19 -15.87
N LEU A 119 8.63 1.24 -15.45
CA LEU A 119 8.10 2.55 -15.11
C LEU A 119 8.57 3.55 -16.17
N VAL A 120 7.62 4.29 -16.75
CA VAL A 120 7.87 5.30 -17.78
C VAL A 120 7.47 6.68 -17.24
N ASP A 121 8.36 7.66 -17.38
CA ASP A 121 8.07 9.08 -17.20
C ASP A 121 7.38 9.58 -18.49
N VAL A 122 6.10 9.93 -18.38
CA VAL A 122 5.27 10.36 -19.51
C VAL A 122 5.59 11.80 -19.92
N VAL A 123 6.11 12.60 -18.99
CA VAL A 123 6.47 14.00 -19.22
C VAL A 123 7.77 14.06 -20.03
N LYS A 124 8.79 13.33 -19.58
CA LYS A 124 10.10 13.24 -20.24
C LYS A 124 10.15 12.21 -21.36
N GLN A 125 9.14 11.35 -21.48
CA GLN A 125 9.03 10.29 -22.48
C GLN A 125 10.19 9.28 -22.42
N VAL A 126 10.64 8.94 -21.20
CA VAL A 126 11.77 8.02 -20.99
C VAL A 126 11.40 6.94 -19.98
N PRO A 127 11.91 5.70 -20.16
CA PRO A 127 11.86 4.69 -19.11
C PRO A 127 12.72 5.13 -17.91
N LEU A 128 12.16 5.07 -16.71
CA LEU A 128 12.86 5.37 -15.45
C LEU A 128 13.50 4.12 -14.86
N THR A 129 12.81 2.98 -14.93
CA THR A 129 13.34 1.69 -14.46
C THR A 129 12.58 0.53 -15.09
N SER A 130 13.27 -0.61 -15.22
CA SER A 130 12.69 -1.89 -15.62
C SER A 130 13.36 -3.00 -14.84
N MET A 131 12.59 -3.95 -14.31
CA MET A 131 13.14 -5.09 -13.55
C MET A 131 12.41 -6.38 -13.89
N ILE A 132 13.09 -7.50 -13.59
CA ILE A 132 12.58 -8.86 -13.77
C ILE A 132 12.77 -9.61 -12.46
N TYR A 133 11.71 -10.26 -12.00
CA TYR A 133 11.72 -11.15 -10.84
C TYR A 133 11.25 -12.54 -11.24
N THR A 134 11.92 -13.56 -10.71
CA THR A 134 11.45 -14.95 -10.82
C THR A 134 11.02 -15.43 -9.45
N VAL A 135 9.71 -15.57 -9.25
CA VAL A 135 9.10 -15.71 -7.92
C VAL A 135 8.06 -16.82 -7.89
N THR A 136 7.84 -17.41 -6.72
CA THR A 136 6.71 -18.33 -6.52
C THR A 136 5.42 -17.55 -6.27
N PRO A 137 4.23 -18.15 -6.46
CA PRO A 137 2.96 -17.50 -6.13
C PRO A 137 2.88 -16.98 -4.68
N ALA A 138 3.52 -17.67 -3.73
CA ALA A 138 3.59 -17.24 -2.33
C ALA A 138 4.35 -15.91 -2.12
N GLN A 139 5.18 -15.51 -3.09
CA GLN A 139 6.00 -14.30 -3.02
C GLN A 139 5.37 -13.10 -3.75
N PHE A 140 4.23 -13.25 -4.43
CA PHE A 140 3.63 -12.17 -5.24
C PHE A 140 3.39 -10.89 -4.46
N ARG A 141 2.85 -10.99 -3.24
CA ARG A 141 2.65 -9.83 -2.36
C ARG A 141 3.97 -9.12 -2.02
N ALA A 142 4.97 -9.86 -1.58
CA ALA A 142 6.29 -9.31 -1.26
C ALA A 142 6.96 -8.66 -2.48
N THR A 143 6.77 -9.24 -3.67
CA THR A 143 7.25 -8.67 -4.93
C THR A 143 6.51 -7.39 -5.30
N ALA A 144 5.19 -7.33 -5.09
CA ALA A 144 4.40 -6.12 -5.32
C ALA A 144 4.86 -4.96 -4.42
N HIS A 145 5.11 -5.21 -3.14
CA HIS A 145 5.68 -4.21 -2.22
C HIS A 145 7.03 -3.69 -2.71
N LYS A 146 7.92 -4.57 -3.18
CA LYS A 146 9.22 -4.15 -3.76
C LYS A 146 9.07 -3.31 -5.04
N ILE A 147 8.09 -3.64 -5.88
CA ILE A 147 7.78 -2.85 -7.08
C ILE A 147 7.27 -1.47 -6.67
N ALA A 148 6.38 -1.39 -5.67
CA ALA A 148 5.90 -0.13 -5.12
C ALA A 148 7.05 0.71 -4.53
N ASP A 149 7.98 0.09 -3.79
CA ASP A 149 9.17 0.78 -3.26
C ASP A 149 10.05 1.35 -4.38
N ALA A 150 10.29 0.56 -5.44
CA ALA A 150 11.07 1.01 -6.59
C ALA A 150 10.39 2.17 -7.33
N ILE A 151 9.07 2.13 -7.50
CA ILE A 151 8.31 3.22 -8.12
C ILE A 151 8.37 4.48 -7.25
N TYR A 152 8.13 4.31 -5.95
CA TYR A 152 8.17 5.39 -4.97
C TYR A 152 9.51 6.10 -4.99
N GLU A 153 10.61 5.35 -4.90
CA GLU A 153 11.96 5.89 -4.92
C GLU A 153 12.28 6.60 -6.24
N LYS A 154 11.87 6.04 -7.38
CA LYS A 154 12.14 6.68 -8.68
C LYS A 154 11.37 7.98 -8.89
N LEU A 155 10.19 8.14 -8.30
CA LEU A 155 9.35 9.32 -8.50
C LEU A 155 9.51 10.37 -7.39
N THR A 156 9.90 9.98 -6.18
CA THR A 156 10.06 10.88 -5.04
C THR A 156 11.52 11.18 -4.70
N GLY A 157 12.45 10.27 -5.02
CA GLY A 157 13.84 10.32 -4.59
C GLY A 157 14.09 9.71 -3.21
N ASP A 158 13.03 9.36 -2.47
CA ASP A 158 13.12 8.80 -1.12
C ASP A 158 12.87 7.27 -1.14
N PRO A 159 13.50 6.48 -0.28
CA PRO A 159 13.26 5.04 -0.23
C PRO A 159 11.81 4.73 0.20
N GLY A 160 11.18 3.79 -0.51
CA GLY A 160 9.86 3.27 -0.13
C GLY A 160 9.92 2.40 1.14
N VAL A 161 8.79 2.29 1.84
CA VAL A 161 8.65 1.53 3.10
C VAL A 161 7.63 0.38 3.00
N PHE A 162 7.12 0.08 1.82
CA PHE A 162 6.04 -0.91 1.64
C PHE A 162 6.53 -2.34 1.86
N SER A 163 7.81 -2.62 1.64
CA SER A 163 8.40 -3.93 1.95
C SER A 163 8.84 -4.10 3.42
N THR A 164 8.58 -3.09 4.27
CA THR A 164 8.90 -3.16 5.70
C THR A 164 7.85 -3.94 6.48
N ARG A 165 8.16 -4.24 7.75
CA ARG A 165 7.28 -4.98 8.66
C ARG A 165 7.19 -4.25 10.00
N ILE A 166 6.01 -4.26 10.59
CA ILE A 166 5.70 -3.67 11.88
C ILE A 166 5.52 -4.79 12.90
N ALA A 167 6.27 -4.72 14.00
CA ALA A 167 6.08 -5.58 15.16
C ALA A 167 5.20 -4.86 16.19
N TYR A 168 4.15 -5.52 16.68
CA TYR A 168 3.23 -4.96 17.67
C TYR A 168 2.71 -6.03 18.61
N ILE A 169 2.26 -5.62 19.80
CA ILE A 169 1.70 -6.53 20.80
C ILE A 169 0.19 -6.37 20.80
N THR A 170 -0.53 -7.47 20.64
CA THR A 170 -1.98 -7.52 20.88
C THR A 170 -2.26 -8.14 22.23
N LYS A 171 -3.31 -7.64 22.90
CA LYS A 171 -3.82 -8.22 24.14
C LYS A 171 -5.21 -8.79 23.89
N SER A 172 -5.37 -10.08 24.13
CA SER A 172 -6.67 -10.75 24.10
C SER A 172 -6.94 -11.39 25.45
N GLY A 173 -7.78 -10.75 26.26
CA GLY A 173 -8.00 -11.12 27.67
C GLY A 173 -6.70 -11.01 28.50
N PRO A 174 -6.29 -12.06 29.24
CA PRO A 174 -5.04 -12.06 30.01
C PRO A 174 -3.80 -12.36 29.17
N ARG A 175 -3.93 -12.70 27.88
CA ARG A 175 -2.82 -13.11 27.01
C ARG A 175 -2.28 -11.94 26.21
N TYR A 176 -0.96 -11.87 26.09
CA TYR A 176 -0.24 -10.96 25.21
C TYR A 176 0.41 -11.76 24.07
N GLN A 177 0.32 -11.27 22.84
CA GLN A 177 0.94 -11.88 21.67
C GLN A 177 1.74 -10.82 20.90
N LEU A 178 3.03 -11.09 20.69
CA LEU A 178 3.85 -10.34 19.74
C LEU A 178 3.50 -10.82 18.32
N LEU A 179 3.05 -9.91 17.48
CA LEU A 179 2.71 -10.15 16.08
C LEU A 179 3.61 -9.31 15.19
N ILE A 180 3.89 -9.80 13.98
CA ILE A 180 4.60 -9.10 12.92
C ILE A 180 3.67 -9.06 11.71
N ALA A 181 3.43 -7.89 11.16
CA ALA A 181 2.65 -7.69 9.94
C ALA A 181 3.45 -6.86 8.93
N ASP A 182 3.14 -7.00 7.64
CA ASP A 182 3.62 -6.11 6.60
C ASP A 182 2.99 -4.71 6.79
N ALA A 183 3.66 -3.65 6.31
CA ALA A 183 3.24 -2.26 6.47
C ALA A 183 2.11 -1.82 5.50
#